data_AF-A0A2X1PV11-F1
#
_entry.id   AF-A0A2X1PV11-F1
#
_cell.length_a   1.000
_cell.length_b   1.000
_cell.length_c   1.000
_cell.angle_alpha   90.00
_cell.angle_beta   90.00
_cell.angle_gamma   90.00
#
_symmetry.space_group_name_H-M   'P 1'
#
loop_
_entity.id
_entity.type
_entity.pdbx_description
1 polymer ?
#
loop_
_entity_poly.entity_id
_entity_poly.type
_entity_poly.pdbx_seq_one_letter_code
_entity_poly.pdbx_strand_id
1 'polypeptide(L)' 'MFGLVPESFETYQIVEPNDIIIRCTDLQNDQTSLRTGLAQDKGIITSAYLNLKVINNYSAKFFALLSSCFRHYQSAL' A
#
# COMPACT_ATOMS: atom_id res chain seq x y z
N MET A 1 -2.35 -12.31 21.19
CA MET A 1 -2.15 -13.07 19.95
C MET A 1 -1.20 -12.26 19.09
N PHE A 2 0.06 -12.69 18.98
CA PHE A 2 1.00 -12.09 18.04
C PHE A 2 0.76 -12.76 16.69
N GLY A 3 0.73 -11.99 15.60
CA GLY A 3 0.63 -12.54 14.25
C GLY A 3 1.86 -13.37 13.90
N LEU A 4 1.95 -13.83 12.66
CA LEU A 4 3.18 -14.44 12.15
C LEU A 4 4.30 -13.40 12.21
N VAL A 5 5.28 -13.60 13.10
CA VAL A 5 6.48 -12.78 13.19
C VAL A 5 7.54 -13.45 12.31
N PRO A 6 8.13 -12.74 11.34
CA PRO A 6 9.20 -13.30 10.52
C PRO A 6 10.45 -13.55 11.36
N GLU A 7 11.28 -14.48 10.92
CA GLU A 7 12.60 -14.75 11.53
C GLU A 7 13.56 -13.57 11.35
N SER A 8 13.40 -12.79 10.26
CA SER A 8 14.21 -11.61 9.94
C SER A 8 13.39 -10.51 9.25
N PHE A 9 13.84 -9.27 9.41
CA PHE A 9 13.28 -8.07 8.77
C PHE A 9 14.22 -7.45 7.71
N GLU A 10 15.34 -8.09 7.38
CA GLU A 10 16.37 -7.51 6.50
C GLU A 10 15.86 -7.12 5.11
N THR A 11 14.87 -7.85 4.59
CA THR A 11 14.27 -7.61 3.27
C THR A 11 13.09 -6.65 3.29
N TYR A 12 12.75 -6.11 4.46
CA TYR A 12 11.65 -5.17 4.61
C TYR A 12 12.04 -3.81 4.05
N GLN A 13 11.06 -3.12 3.50
CA GLN A 13 11.20 -1.79 2.94
C GLN A 13 10.97 -0.76 4.04
N ILE A 14 11.80 0.29 4.08
CA ILE A 14 11.56 1.47 4.92
C ILE A 14 10.43 2.29 4.28
N VAL A 15 9.52 2.77 5.13
CA VAL A 15 8.44 3.68 4.79
C VAL A 15 8.66 4.99 5.52
N GLU A 16 8.51 6.10 4.82
CA GLU A 16 8.55 7.46 5.39
C GLU A 16 7.14 8.08 5.41
N PRO A 17 6.88 9.07 6.28
CA PRO A 17 5.62 9.80 6.25
C PRO A 17 5.31 10.37 4.86
N ASN A 18 4.06 10.27 4.43
CA ASN A 18 3.54 10.61 3.10
C ASN A 18 3.83 9.62 1.97
N ASP A 19 4.52 8.51 2.24
CA ASP A 19 4.59 7.40 1.29
C ASP A 19 3.22 6.78 1.07
N ILE A 20 2.96 6.32 -0.15
CA ILE A 20 1.72 5.61 -0.52
C ILE A 20 2.02 4.11 -0.60
N ILE A 21 1.30 3.32 0.18
CA ILE A 21 1.44 1.88 0.25
C ILE A 21 0.30 1.24 -0.54
N ILE A 22 0.62 0.27 -1.39
CA ILE A 22 -0.35 -0.44 -2.23
C ILE A 22 -0.20 -1.95 -2.06
N ARG A 23 -1.33 -2.64 -1.89
CA ARG A 23 -1.40 -4.11 -1.93
C ARG A 23 -1.90 -4.58 -3.28
N CYS A 24 -0.99 -5.11 -4.10
CA CYS A 24 -1.29 -5.61 -5.44
C CYS A 24 -1.68 -7.09 -5.48
N THR A 25 -1.68 -7.78 -4.34
CA THR A 25 -1.96 -9.22 -4.27
C THR A 25 -3.45 -9.51 -4.22
N ASP A 26 -3.84 -10.63 -4.83
CA ASP A 26 -5.19 -11.19 -4.78
C ASP A 26 -6.30 -10.21 -5.20
N LEU A 27 -6.06 -9.46 -6.29
CA LEU A 27 -7.01 -8.46 -6.78
C LEU A 27 -8.32 -9.06 -7.31
N GLN A 28 -8.30 -10.31 -7.76
CA GLN A 28 -9.46 -10.99 -8.34
C GLN A 28 -10.45 -11.46 -7.27
N ASN A 29 -9.98 -11.97 -6.13
CA ASN A 29 -10.86 -12.60 -5.13
C ASN A 29 -11.31 -11.67 -4.01
N ASP A 30 -10.67 -10.52 -3.84
CA ASP A 30 -10.98 -9.59 -2.75
C ASP A 30 -11.41 -8.24 -3.31
N GLN A 31 -12.72 -7.98 -3.29
CA GLN A 31 -13.35 -6.78 -3.83
C GLN A 31 -13.66 -5.71 -2.78
N THR A 32 -13.55 -6.03 -1.49
CA THR A 32 -14.03 -5.17 -0.40
C THR A 32 -12.91 -4.49 0.37
N SER A 33 -11.70 -5.04 0.35
CA SER A 33 -10.61 -4.51 1.18
C SER A 33 -10.06 -3.18 0.67
N LEU A 34 -9.68 -2.32 1.60
CA LEU A 34 -8.83 -1.16 1.31
C LEU A 34 -7.46 -1.66 0.82
N ARG A 35 -7.02 -1.19 -0.35
CA ARG A 35 -5.77 -1.64 -1.02
C ARG A 35 -4.73 -0.55 -1.16
N THR A 36 -5.07 0.67 -0.75
CA THR A 36 -4.22 1.85 -0.75
C THR A 36 -4.19 2.42 0.67
N GLY A 37 -3.01 2.83 1.13
CA GLY A 37 -2.83 3.48 2.42
C GLY A 37 -1.81 4.62 2.33
N LEU A 38 -2.03 5.68 3.09
CA LEU A 38 -1.08 6.78 3.25
C LEU A 38 -0.31 6.57 4.56
N ALA A 39 1.02 6.52 4.50
CA ALA A 39 1.86 6.39 5.67
C ALA A 39 1.82 7.70 6.48
N GLN A 40 1.40 7.61 7.74
CA GLN A 40 1.42 8.75 8.67
C GLN A 40 2.75 8.83 9.42
N ASP A 41 3.36 7.68 9.68
CA ASP A 41 4.57 7.55 10.47
C ASP A 41 5.66 6.79 9.70
N LYS A 42 6.90 6.95 10.15
CA LYS A 42 8.02 6.13 9.69
C LYS A 42 7.85 4.69 10.17
N GLY A 43 8.09 3.73 9.29
CA GLY A 43 7.95 2.32 9.63
C GLY A 43 8.65 1.39 8.64
N ILE A 44 8.30 0.11 8.73
CA ILE A 44 8.77 -0.92 7.80
C ILE A 44 7.58 -1.73 7.27
N ILE A 45 7.66 -2.16 6.01
CA ILE A 45 6.68 -3.06 5.39
C ILE A 45 7.38 -4.20 4.68
N THR A 46 6.67 -5.32 4.52
CA THR A 46 7.16 -6.46 3.72
C THR A 46 7.29 -6.07 2.24
N SER A 47 8.03 -6.87 1.47
CA SER A 47 8.11 -6.73 0.00
C SER A 47 6.81 -7.09 -0.75
N ALA A 48 5.80 -7.65 -0.08
CA ALA A 48 4.51 -7.95 -0.69
C ALA A 48 3.67 -6.69 -1.00
N TYR A 49 4.09 -5.53 -0.48
CA TYR A 49 3.48 -4.23 -0.73
C TYR A 49 4.40 -3.37 -1.59
N LEU A 50 3.79 -2.55 -2.44
CA LEU A 50 4.50 -1.51 -3.18
C LEU A 50 4.58 -0.24 -2.32
N ASN A 51 5.80 0.28 -2.11
CA ASN A 51 6.02 1.59 -1.51
C ASN A 51 6.25 2.65 -2.61
N LEU A 52 5.36 3.63 -2.72
CA LEU A 52 5.47 4.75 -3.66
C LEU A 52 5.81 6.05 -2.92
N LYS A 53 7.02 6.56 -3.16
CA LYS A 53 7.47 7.85 -2.62
C LYS A 53 6.86 9.01 -3.39
N VAL A 54 6.21 9.93 -2.70
CA VAL A 54 5.65 11.13 -3.33
C VAL A 54 6.72 12.19 -3.47
N ILE A 55 7.13 12.46 -4.71
CA ILE A 55 8.04 13.56 -5.03
C ILE A 55 7.20 14.83 -5.21
N ASN A 56 7.60 15.95 -4.60
CA ASN A 56 6.98 17.27 -4.77
C ASN A 56 5.55 17.46 -4.18
N ASN A 57 5.20 16.79 -3.07
CA ASN A 57 3.99 17.07 -2.27
C ASN A 57 2.61 16.85 -2.95
N TYR A 58 2.51 16.05 -4.02
CA TYR A 58 1.25 15.77 -4.74
C TYR A 58 0.26 14.80 -4.03
N SER A 59 0.38 14.57 -2.72
CA SER A 59 -0.12 13.35 -2.06
C SER A 59 -1.64 13.13 -2.15
N ALA A 60 -2.46 14.16 -1.91
CA ALA A 60 -3.92 13.97 -1.77
C ALA A 60 -4.64 13.62 -3.09
N LYS A 61 -4.32 14.32 -4.18
CA LYS A 61 -4.96 14.07 -5.49
C LYS A 61 -4.49 12.76 -6.11
N PHE A 62 -3.20 12.46 -5.98
CA PHE A 62 -2.64 11.22 -6.51
C PHE A 62 -3.21 10.01 -5.76
N PHE A 63 -3.32 10.09 -4.43
CA PHE A 63 -3.94 9.05 -3.61
C PHE A 63 -5.41 8.80 -3.97
N ALA A 64 -6.19 9.87 -4.18
CA ALA A 64 -7.59 9.76 -4.60
C ALA A 64 -7.74 9.11 -5.99
N LEU A 65 -6.88 9.47 -6.95
CA LEU A 65 -6.87 8.88 -8.29
C LEU A 65 -6.51 7.39 -8.24
N LEU A 66 -5.45 7.03 -7.52
CA LEU A 66 -5.01 5.64 -7.33
C LEU A 66 -6.13 4.79 -6.73
N SER A 67 -6.76 5.30 -5.67
CA SER A 67 -7.86 4.61 -4.99
C SER A 67 -9.08 4.43 -5.90
N SER A 68 -9.33 5.38 -6.81
CA SER A 68 -10.38 5.28 -7.83
C SER A 68 -10.06 4.23 -8.90
N CYS A 69 -8.84 4.21 -9.44
CA CYS A 69 -8.41 3.25 -10.45
C CYS A 69 -8.50 1.80 -9.94
N PHE A 70 -8.09 1.54 -8.70
CA PHE A 70 -8.21 0.20 -8.11
C PHE A 70 -9.67 -0.25 -7.97
N ARG A 71 -10.56 0.66 -7.56
CA ARG A 71 -11.99 0.38 -7.49
C ARG A 71 -12.58 0.07 -8.87
N HIS A 72 -12.15 0.79 -9.90
CA HIS A 72 -12.64 0.57 -11.26
C HIS A 72 -12.12 -0.74 -11.87
N TYR A 73 -10.85 -1.09 -11.62
CA TYR A 73 -10.28 -2.38 -12.03
C TYR A 73 -11.01 -3.56 -11.38
N GLN A 74 -11.37 -3.46 -10.10
CA GLN A 74 -12.19 -4.48 -9.43
C GLN A 74 -13.61 -4.58 -9.99
N SER A 75 -14.21 -3.48 -10.47
CA SER A 75 -15.54 -3.53 -11.11
C SER A 75 -15.53 -4.07 -12.54
N ALA A 76 -14.34 -4.18 -13.16
CA ALA A 76 -14.16 -4.67 -14.52
C ALA A 76 -13.75 -6.16 -14.59
N LEU A 77 -13.60 -6.82 -13.42
CA LEU A 77 -13.31 -8.25 -13.26
C LEU A 77 -14.51 -8.95 -12.60
#